data_AF-B7K0B9-F1
#
_entry.id   AF-B7K0B9-F1
#
_cell.length_a   1.000
_cell.length_b   1.000
_cell.length_c   1.000
_cell.angle_alpha   90.00
_cell.angle_beta   90.00
_cell.angle_gamma   90.00
#
_symmetry.space_group_name_H-M   'P 1'
#
loop_
_entity.id
_entity.type
_entity.pdbx_description
1 polymer ?
#
loop_
_entity_poly.entity_id
_entity_poly.type
_entity_poly.pdbx_seq_one_letter_code
_entity_poly.pdbx_strand_id
1 'polypeptide(L)'
;MSSCPHCHNSIDSQAIRCPYCHKSLKAYGHPGIPLYQATQDEFLCDRCLYHEDDSCNYPQRPYAKTCTLYHDKSQPLIIETIPSLAPAHPLKAIQLWCSRHRGLLLIIGLILMSFLIALLR
;
A
#
# COMPACT_ATOMS: atom_id res chain seq x y z
N MET A 1 -10.23 -2.48 9.34
CA MET A 1 -10.65 -1.44 10.31
C MET A 1 -9.73 -0.24 10.11
N SER A 2 -10.28 0.96 9.99
CA SER A 2 -9.52 2.21 9.87
C SER A 2 -9.90 3.13 11.03
N SER A 3 -9.05 4.10 11.35
CA SER A 3 -9.38 5.14 12.33
C SER A 3 -10.02 6.34 11.63
N CYS A 4 -11.07 6.91 12.23
CA CYS A 4 -11.67 8.13 11.71
C CYS A 4 -10.70 9.31 11.92
N PRO A 5 -10.34 10.07 10.88
CA PRO A 5 -9.40 11.21 11.02
C PRO A 5 -9.96 12.37 11.84
N HIS A 6 -11.26 12.36 12.16
CA HIS A 6 -11.91 13.46 12.85
C HIS A 6 -12.21 13.19 14.33
N CYS A 7 -12.64 11.97 14.66
CA CYS A 7 -12.98 11.59 16.03
C CYS A 7 -12.10 10.47 16.58
N HIS A 8 -11.14 9.96 15.79
CA HIS A 8 -10.19 8.90 16.14
C HIS A 8 -10.82 7.56 16.54
N ASN A 9 -12.14 7.41 16.41
CA ASN A 9 -12.83 6.16 16.65
C ASN A 9 -12.54 5.13 15.54
N SER A 10 -12.50 3.85 15.93
CA SER A 10 -12.36 2.73 15.00
C SER A 10 -13.63 2.56 14.18
N ILE A 11 -13.49 2.55 12.86
CA ILE A 11 -14.58 2.49 11.90
C ILE A 11 -14.33 1.42 10.84
N ASP A 12 -15.42 1.01 10.18
CA ASP A 12 -15.32 0.18 8.99
C ASP A 12 -14.56 0.93 7.89
N SER A 13 -13.57 0.27 7.31
CA SER A 13 -12.85 0.73 6.13
C SER A 13 -13.76 1.04 4.95
N GLN A 14 -14.98 0.47 4.88
CA GLN A 14 -15.98 0.71 3.85
C GLN A 14 -16.99 1.82 4.20
N ALA A 15 -16.92 2.41 5.39
CA ALA A 15 -17.87 3.42 5.82
C ALA A 15 -17.78 4.70 4.97
N ILE A 16 -18.91 5.09 4.36
CA ILE A 16 -19.03 6.35 3.59
C ILE A 16 -19.08 7.55 4.55
N ARG A 17 -19.72 7.39 5.71
CA ARG A 17 -19.81 8.37 6.79
C ARG A 17 -19.39 7.71 8.10
N CYS A 18 -18.74 8.47 8.97
CA CYS A 18 -18.41 7.98 10.31
C CYS A 18 -19.71 7.72 11.11
N PRO A 19 -19.90 6.55 11.74
CA PRO A 19 -21.09 6.28 12.55
C PRO A 19 -21.14 7.09 13.86
N TYR A 20 -20.00 7.64 14.30
CA TYR A 20 -19.89 8.38 15.56
C TYR A 20 -19.99 9.90 15.39
N CYS A 21 -19.28 10.48 14.41
CA CYS A 21 -19.29 11.93 14.18
C CYS A 21 -20.04 12.34 12.91
N HIS A 22 -20.60 11.39 12.16
CA HIS A 22 -21.39 11.59 10.93
C HIS A 22 -20.68 12.30 9.77
N LYS A 23 -19.37 12.57 9.90
CA LYS A 23 -18.57 13.19 8.85
C LYS A 23 -18.41 12.25 7.66
N SER A 24 -18.55 12.79 6.45
CA SER A 24 -18.29 12.05 5.21
C SER A 24 -16.81 11.73 5.10
N LEU A 25 -16.47 10.48 4.80
CA LEU A 25 -15.09 9.98 4.73
C LEU A 25 -14.69 9.59 3.30
N LYS A 26 -15.68 9.32 2.45
CA LYS A 26 -15.51 8.87 1.07
C LYS A 26 -16.34 9.71 0.13
N ALA A 27 -15.95 9.71 -1.14
CA ALA A 27 -16.70 10.37 -2.18
C ALA A 27 -18.14 9.84 -2.23
N TYR A 28 -19.10 10.75 -2.46
CA TYR A 28 -20.52 10.42 -2.50
C TYR A 28 -20.78 9.26 -3.48
N GLY A 29 -21.23 8.12 -2.96
CA GLY A 29 -21.56 6.94 -3.77
C GLY A 29 -20.40 6.05 -4.19
N HIS A 30 -19.14 6.36 -3.83
CA HIS A 30 -17.97 5.57 -4.22
C HIS A 30 -17.15 5.09 -3.02
N PRO A 31 -17.35 3.84 -2.56
CA PRO A 31 -16.62 3.29 -1.42
C PRO A 31 -15.11 3.10 -1.70
N GLY A 32 -14.66 3.15 -2.95
CA GLY A 32 -13.23 3.03 -3.28
C GLY A 32 -12.42 4.33 -3.22
N ILE A 33 -13.09 5.49 -3.10
CA ILE A 33 -12.44 6.79 -3.34
C ILE A 33 -12.40 7.60 -2.03
N PRO A 34 -11.20 7.92 -1.50
CA PRO A 34 -11.08 8.73 -0.30
C PRO A 34 -11.57 10.17 -0.56
N LEU A 35 -12.10 10.80 0.48
CA LEU A 35 -12.47 12.21 0.45
C LEU A 35 -11.55 13.01 1.38
N TYR A 36 -10.54 13.66 0.79
CA TYR A 36 -9.66 14.56 1.52
C TYR A 36 -10.40 15.83 1.89
N GLN A 37 -10.15 16.34 3.09
CA GLN A 37 -10.82 17.48 3.68
C GLN A 37 -9.78 18.39 4.32
N ALA A 38 -9.83 19.68 3.99
CA ALA A 38 -9.03 20.68 4.67
C ALA A 38 -9.50 20.90 6.11
N THR A 39 -8.60 21.43 6.93
CA THR A 39 -8.92 22.04 8.22
C THR A 39 -9.74 23.31 8.01
N GLN A 40 -10.38 23.84 9.05
CA GLN A 40 -11.39 24.91 8.90
C GLN A 40 -10.85 26.17 8.22
N ASP A 41 -9.58 26.50 8.48
CA ASP A 41 -8.94 27.76 8.09
C ASP A 41 -8.04 27.64 6.84
N GLU A 42 -7.90 26.44 6.27
CA GLU A 42 -7.01 26.20 5.12
C GLU A 42 -7.78 25.69 3.90
N PHE A 43 -7.14 25.79 2.72
CA PHE A 43 -7.61 25.16 1.50
C PHE A 43 -6.66 24.01 1.10
N LEU A 44 -7.22 22.95 0.52
CA LEU A 44 -6.40 21.83 0.05
C LEU A 44 -5.43 22.26 -1.05
N CYS A 45 -5.84 23.21 -1.89
CA CYS A 45 -5.05 23.65 -3.03
C CYS A 45 -3.70 24.26 -2.63
N ASP A 46 -3.60 24.94 -1.48
CA ASP A 46 -2.36 25.58 -1.00
C ASP A 46 -1.20 24.59 -0.81
N ARG A 47 -1.53 23.32 -0.56
CA ARG A 47 -0.59 22.22 -0.35
C ARG A 47 -0.70 21.13 -1.42
N CYS A 48 -1.48 21.35 -2.46
CA CYS A 48 -1.73 20.34 -3.48
C CYS A 48 -0.62 20.35 -4.53
N LEU A 49 0.03 19.21 -4.74
CA LEU A 49 1.04 19.02 -5.78
C LEU A 49 0.51 19.42 -7.17
N TYR A 50 -0.71 19.00 -7.51
CA TYR A 50 -1.29 19.27 -8.83
C TYR A 50 -1.79 20.71 -9.01
N HIS A 51 -1.81 21.50 -7.94
CA HIS A 51 -2.05 22.94 -8.05
C HIS A 51 -0.75 23.68 -8.34
N GLU A 52 0.36 23.22 -7.76
CA GLU A 52 1.68 23.81 -7.93
C GLU A 52 2.25 23.66 -9.35
N ASP A 53 1.95 22.55 -10.02
CA ASP A 53 2.36 22.29 -11.42
C ASP A 53 1.30 22.70 -12.47
N ASP A 54 0.24 23.40 -12.04
CA ASP A 54 -0.92 23.80 -12.86
C ASP A 54 -1.64 22.65 -13.61
N SER A 55 -1.37 21.38 -13.29
CA SER A 55 -1.92 20.23 -14.01
C SER A 55 -3.37 19.91 -13.66
N CYS A 56 -3.83 20.26 -12.46
CA CYS A 56 -5.17 19.88 -12.05
C CYS A 56 -6.24 20.80 -12.67
N ASN A 57 -7.42 20.24 -12.89
CA ASN A 57 -8.56 20.89 -13.54
C ASN A 57 -9.79 20.99 -12.61
N TYR A 58 -9.61 20.74 -11.31
CA TYR A 58 -10.67 20.81 -10.32
C TYR A 58 -11.35 22.20 -10.25
N PRO A 59 -12.69 22.29 -10.45
CA PRO A 59 -13.39 23.57 -10.58
C PRO A 59 -13.40 24.45 -9.33
N GLN A 60 -13.29 23.87 -8.13
CA GLN A 60 -13.35 24.65 -6.88
C GLN A 60 -12.02 25.31 -6.49
N ARG A 61 -11.03 25.30 -7.39
CA ARG A 61 -9.77 26.00 -7.17
C ARG A 61 -9.97 27.53 -7.10
N PRO A 62 -9.13 28.25 -6.32
CA PRO A 62 -8.13 27.76 -5.36
C PRO A 62 -8.72 27.40 -3.98
N TYR A 63 -10.04 27.53 -3.79
CA TYR A 63 -10.69 27.48 -2.48
C TYR A 63 -11.28 26.10 -2.11
N ALA A 64 -10.73 25.02 -2.66
CA ALA A 64 -11.28 23.68 -2.44
C ALA A 64 -11.04 23.22 -0.99
N LYS A 65 -12.13 23.01 -0.24
CA LYS A 65 -12.09 22.40 1.11
C LYS A 65 -12.20 20.88 1.07
N THR A 66 -12.63 20.31 -0.06
CA THR A 66 -12.77 18.87 -0.27
C THR A 66 -12.24 18.47 -1.63
N CYS A 67 -11.52 17.36 -1.73
CA CYS A 67 -11.05 16.82 -3.01
C CYS A 67 -10.84 15.30 -2.90
N THR A 68 -11.08 14.56 -3.97
CA THR A 68 -10.82 13.10 -4.04
C THR A 68 -9.45 12.78 -4.65
N LEU A 69 -8.86 13.75 -5.34
CA LEU A 69 -7.64 13.65 -6.13
C LEU A 69 -6.52 14.53 -5.53
N TYR A 70 -6.57 14.77 -4.23
CA TYR A 70 -5.59 15.59 -3.53
C TYR A 70 -4.32 14.78 -3.26
N HIS A 71 -3.18 15.38 -3.52
CA HIS A 71 -1.88 14.89 -3.09
C HIS A 71 -1.10 16.03 -2.44
N ASP A 72 -0.63 15.82 -1.21
CA ASP A 72 0.19 16.83 -0.53
C ASP A 72 1.56 16.88 -1.21
N LYS A 73 2.06 18.09 -1.52
CA LYS A 73 3.38 18.31 -2.12
C LYS A 73 4.55 17.87 -1.22
N SER A 74 4.33 17.79 0.09
CA SER A 74 5.32 17.29 1.06
C SER A 74 5.46 15.77 1.06
N GLN A 75 4.52 15.05 0.43
CA GLN A 75 4.51 13.60 0.38
C GLN A 75 5.07 13.10 -0.96
N PRO A 76 5.91 12.04 -0.95
CA PRO A 76 6.35 11.42 -2.18
C PRO A 76 5.17 10.75 -2.90
N LEU A 77 5.09 10.92 -4.22
CA LEU A 77 4.09 10.29 -5.10
C LEU A 77 4.15 8.75 -5.05
N ILE A 78 5.33 8.22 -4.79
CA ILE A 78 5.60 6.79 -4.75
C ILE A 78 6.18 6.49 -3.37
N ILE A 79 5.40 5.79 -2.56
CA ILE A 79 5.96 5.10 -1.40
C ILE A 79 6.74 3.93 -1.99
N GLU A 80 8.05 4.08 -2.15
CA GLU A 80 8.91 2.95 -2.46
C GLU A 80 8.75 1.94 -1.33
N THR A 81 7.88 0.96 -1.58
CA THR A 81 7.79 -0.21 -0.75
C THR A 81 9.02 -1.01 -1.12
N ILE A 82 10.18 -0.64 -0.59
CA ILE A 82 11.38 -1.46 -0.69
C ILE A 82 10.94 -2.79 -0.07
N PRO A 83 10.75 -3.85 -0.87
CA PRO A 83 10.43 -5.13 -0.27
C PRO A 83 11.61 -5.43 0.63
N SER A 84 11.35 -5.70 1.91
CA SER A 84 12.38 -6.27 2.77
C SER A 84 12.77 -7.62 2.17
N LEU A 85 13.74 -7.59 1.24
CA LEU A 85 14.34 -8.77 0.63
C LEU A 85 15.20 -9.55 1.65
N ALA A 86 15.29 -9.07 2.89
CA ALA A 86 15.97 -9.75 3.97
C ALA A 86 14.98 -10.68 4.70
N PRO A 87 14.98 -12.00 4.42
CA PRO A 87 14.34 -12.94 5.31
C PRO A 87 15.02 -12.84 6.67
N ALA A 88 14.30 -12.34 7.67
CA ALA A 88 14.79 -12.16 9.04
C ALA A 88 15.29 -13.47 9.70
N HIS A 89 15.03 -14.63 9.09
CA HIS A 89 15.51 -15.93 9.56
C HIS A 89 16.07 -16.79 8.40
N PRO A 90 17.28 -17.36 8.57
CA PRO A 90 17.95 -18.17 7.55
C PRO A 90 17.14 -19.42 7.16
N LEU A 91 16.36 -19.96 8.11
CA LEU A 91 15.50 -21.13 7.88
C LEU A 91 14.38 -20.85 6.86
N LYS A 92 13.77 -19.65 6.89
CA LYS A 92 12.74 -19.28 5.90
C LYS A 92 13.34 -19.06 4.51
N ALA A 93 14.57 -18.56 4.44
CA ALA A 93 15.29 -18.41 3.17
C ALA A 93 15.56 -19.78 2.52
N ILE A 94 16.03 -20.76 3.31
CA ILE A 94 16.28 -22.12 2.85
C ILE A 94 14.98 -22.80 2.42
N GLN A 95 13.89 -22.63 3.18
CA GLN A 95 12.59 -23.22 2.83
C GLN A 95 12.05 -22.68 1.50
N LEU A 96 12.16 -21.36 1.27
CA LEU A 96 11.73 -20.73 0.03
C LEU A 96 12.60 -21.16 -1.15
N TRP A 97 13.91 -21.28 -0.93
CA TRP A 97 14.87 -21.76 -1.93
C TRP A 97 14.59 -23.22 -2.33
N CYS A 98 14.40 -24.12 -1.36
CA CYS A 98 14.04 -25.51 -1.61
C CYS A 98 12.71 -25.63 -2.34
N SER A 99 11.71 -24.79 -2.00
CA SER A 99 10.44 -24.78 -2.71
C SER A 99 10.56 -24.33 -4.16
N ARG A 100 11.47 -23.40 -4.46
CA ARG A 100 11.70 -22.88 -5.81
C ARG A 100 12.55 -23.82 -6.67
N HIS A 101 13.50 -24.54 -6.07
CA HIS A 101 14.49 -25.36 -6.80
C HIS A 101 14.26 -26.88 -6.66
N ARG A 102 13.01 -27.33 -6.47
CA ARG A 102 12.66 -28.77 -6.29
C ARG A 102 13.20 -29.69 -7.39
N GLY A 103 13.12 -29.27 -8.66
CA GLY A 103 13.63 -30.07 -9.78
C GLY A 103 15.15 -30.29 -9.71
N LEU A 104 15.89 -29.27 -9.31
CA LEU A 104 17.34 -29.33 -9.16
C LEU A 104 17.73 -30.28 -8.01
N LEU A 105 16.97 -30.26 -6.90
CA LEU A 105 17.15 -31.21 -5.80
C LEU A 105 16.94 -32.66 -6.23
N LEU A 106 15.96 -32.94 -7.10
CA LEU A 106 15.76 -34.28 -7.64
C LEU A 106 16.93 -34.74 -8.51
N ILE A 107 17.46 -33.86 -9.36
CA ILE A 107 18.62 -34.17 -10.20
C ILE A 107 19.85 -34.46 -9.33
N ILE A 108 20.12 -33.63 -8.32
CA ILE A 108 21.22 -33.87 -7.36
C ILE A 108 21.03 -35.21 -6.66
N GLY A 109 19.81 -35.53 -6.23
CA GLY A 109 19.50 -36.81 -5.58
C GLY A 109 19.82 -38.01 -6.49
N LEU A 110 19.43 -37.96 -7.76
CA LEU A 110 19.73 -39.01 -8.74
C LEU A 110 21.24 -39.18 -8.97
N ILE A 111 21.97 -38.07 -9.09
CA ILE A 111 23.42 -38.08 -9.27
C ILE A 111 24.09 -38.73 -8.06
N LEU A 112 23.73 -38.31 -6.84
CA LEU A 112 24.28 -38.87 -5.60
C LEU A 112 23.99 -40.36 -5.48
N MET A 113 22.79 -40.79 -5.83
CA MET A 113 22.41 -42.20 -5.80
C MET A 113 23.25 -43.03 -6.80
N SER A 114 23.49 -42.49 -7.99
CA SER A 114 24.36 -43.12 -9.00
C SER A 114 25.80 -43.23 -8.51
N PHE A 115 26.33 -42.17 -7.87
CA PHE A 115 27.67 -42.19 -7.29
C PHE A 115 27.80 -43.20 -6.15
N LEU A 116 26.81 -43.28 -5.26
CA LEU A 116 26.78 -44.26 -4.18
C LEU A 116 26.83 -45.68 -4.73
N ILE A 117 25.98 -46.02 -5.71
CA ILE A 117 26.02 -47.35 -6.33
C ILE A 117 27.39 -47.65 -6.93
N ALA A 118 28.00 -46.67 -7.61
CA ALA A 118 29.30 -46.86 -8.25
C ALA A 118 30.44 -47.06 -7.23
N LEU A 119 30.37 -46.44 -6.04
CA LEU A 119 31.36 -46.59 -4.97
C LEU A 119 31.14 -47.85 -4.11
N LEU A 120 29.90 -48.33 -4.02
CA LEU A 120 29.53 -49.55 -3.31
C LEU A 120 29.73 -50.83 -4.14
N ARG A 121 30.07 -50.69 -5.42
CA ARG A 121 30.35 -51.79 -6.35
C ARG A 121 31.84 -51.98 -6.53
#